data_AF-A0A3C0K472-F1
#
_entry.id   AF-A0A3C0K472-F1
#
_cell.length_a   1.000
_cell.length_b   1.000
_cell.length_c   1.000
_cell.angle_alpha   90.00
_cell.angle_beta   90.00
_cell.angle_gamma   90.00
#
_symmetry.space_group_name_H-M   'P 1'
#
loop_
_entity.id
_entity.type
_entity.pdbx_description
1 polymer ?
#
loop_
_entity_poly.entity_id
_entity_poly.type
_entity_poly.pdbx_seq_one_letter_code
_entity_poly.pdbx_strand_id
1 'polypeptide(L)'
;MGLINTELMITVLLLIAAFVSWFTKRVNFPYTVGLVLVGVLITLLLPNKPELAPHVARELILLLLLPPLVFEAALHIEFSEFRDNLFSMLMFAVPGVLVTTILVGWLLAVITGLPLSTMLVFGALIAATDPVAVTAIFRELGLPKRLGLLTEGESLLNDATAIVVFSLLLEFAIDPSNFSFANGVIEFLRVSGLGLLVGFVSGYIAYKLIRQIDDYLVETVLSAVVAYGSYLVAEQLHASGVLAVLVAGLLIGNSGRRYGMSHTTRNVLLH
;
A
#
# COMPACT_ATOMS: atom_id res chain seq x y z
N MET A 1 23.50 14.49 11.98
CA MET A 1 23.06 15.52 11.01
C MET A 1 22.02 16.40 11.67
N GLY A 2 22.07 17.72 11.51
CA GLY A 2 21.06 18.63 12.08
C GLY A 2 19.76 18.61 11.26
N LEU A 3 18.61 18.88 11.90
CA LEU A 3 17.28 18.94 11.28
C LEU A 3 17.27 19.79 9.99
N ILE A 4 17.95 20.93 9.99
CA ILE A 4 18.06 21.85 8.85
C ILE A 4 18.71 21.17 7.62
N ASN A 5 19.74 20.35 7.82
CA ASN A 5 20.40 19.67 6.71
C ASN A 5 19.50 18.60 6.10
N THR A 6 18.70 17.91 6.91
CA THR A 6 17.70 16.95 6.45
C THR A 6 16.60 17.65 5.65
N GLU A 7 16.06 18.77 6.15
CA GLU A 7 15.06 19.57 5.44
C GLU A 7 15.57 20.10 4.11
N LEU A 8 16.80 20.61 4.07
CA LEU A 8 17.42 21.12 2.85
C LEU A 8 17.59 20.00 1.82
N MET A 9 17.99 18.80 2.28
CA MET A 9 18.14 17.63 1.41
C MET A 9 16.81 17.15 0.84
N ILE A 10 15.76 17.06 1.67
CA ILE A 10 14.39 16.74 1.21
C ILE A 10 13.93 17.79 0.18
N THR A 11 14.15 19.07 0.46
CA THR A 11 13.77 20.17 -0.44
C THR A 11 14.46 20.05 -1.80
N VAL A 12 15.77 19.77 -1.82
CA VAL A 12 16.53 19.56 -3.06
C VAL A 12 16.02 18.35 -3.83
N LEU A 13 15.73 17.23 -3.15
CA LEU A 13 15.17 16.04 -3.79
C LEU A 13 13.78 16.31 -4.40
N LEU A 14 12.92 17.07 -3.70
CA LEU A 14 11.62 17.49 -4.22
C LEU A 14 11.76 18.40 -5.44
N LEU A 15 12.73 19.33 -5.44
CA LEU A 15 13.04 20.18 -6.59
C LEU A 15 13.50 19.36 -7.80
N ILE A 16 14.38 18.37 -7.58
CA ILE A 16 14.80 17.43 -8.63
C ILE A 16 13.60 16.65 -9.15
N ALA A 17 12.78 16.07 -8.26
CA ALA A 17 11.60 15.31 -8.66
C ALA A 17 10.61 16.16 -9.48
N ALA A 18 10.40 17.42 -9.10
CA ALA A 18 9.57 18.37 -9.85
C ALA A 18 10.16 18.67 -11.24
N PHE A 19 11.47 18.92 -11.32
CA PHE A 19 12.15 19.18 -12.58
C PHE A 19 12.07 17.97 -13.53
N VAL A 20 12.35 16.76 -13.02
CA VAL A 20 12.26 15.51 -13.77
C VAL A 20 10.83 15.30 -14.27
N SER A 21 9.83 15.47 -13.41
CA SER A 21 8.42 15.31 -13.77
C SER A 21 7.97 16.30 -14.85
N TRP A 22 8.43 17.56 -14.77
CA TRP A 22 8.17 18.57 -15.79
C TRP A 22 8.83 18.21 -17.12
N PHE A 23 10.09 17.76 -17.08
CA PHE A 23 10.86 17.42 -18.27
C PHE A 23 10.32 16.16 -18.97
N THR A 24 10.04 15.09 -18.23
CA THR A 24 9.51 13.83 -18.78
C THR A 24 8.15 14.01 -19.43
N LYS A 25 7.29 14.86 -18.84
CA LYS A 25 6.00 15.24 -19.46
C LYS A 25 6.18 15.95 -20.81
N ARG A 26 7.20 16.79 -20.96
CA ARG A 26 7.47 17.46 -22.25
C ARG A 26 7.90 16.50 -23.36
N VAL A 27 8.53 15.37 -23.00
CA VAL A 27 9.03 14.38 -23.97
C VAL A 27 8.14 13.14 -24.07
N ASN A 28 6.92 13.17 -23.50
CA ASN A 28 5.99 12.02 -23.43
C ASN A 28 6.62 10.74 -22.85
N PHE A 29 7.50 10.89 -21.85
CA PHE A 29 8.18 9.78 -21.19
C PHE A 29 7.56 9.51 -19.81
N PRO A 30 7.39 8.24 -19.39
CA PRO A 30 6.85 7.92 -18.07
C PRO A 30 7.70 8.53 -16.95
N TYR A 31 7.09 9.37 -16.12
CA TYR A 31 7.81 10.13 -15.09
C TYR A 31 8.45 9.22 -14.03
N THR A 32 7.83 8.09 -13.72
CA THR A 32 8.34 7.08 -12.77
C THR A 32 9.68 6.51 -13.22
N VAL A 33 9.79 6.16 -14.51
CA VAL A 33 11.04 5.68 -15.11
C VAL A 33 12.10 6.78 -15.07
N GLY A 34 11.72 8.03 -15.39
CA GLY A 34 12.62 9.18 -15.31
C GLY A 34 13.18 9.42 -13.90
N LEU A 35 12.33 9.31 -12.88
CA LEU A 35 12.73 9.44 -11.47
C LEU A 35 13.73 8.36 -11.06
N VAL A 36 13.49 7.09 -11.45
CA VAL A 36 14.42 5.99 -11.17
C VAL A 36 15.77 6.22 -11.84
N LEU A 37 15.78 6.59 -13.12
CA LEU A 37 17.01 6.85 -13.87
C LEU A 37 17.82 7.98 -13.25
N VAL A 38 17.16 9.08 -12.88
CA VAL A 38 17.81 10.23 -12.25
C VAL A 38 18.31 9.89 -10.84
N GLY A 39 17.55 9.11 -10.06
CA GLY A 39 17.98 8.62 -8.75
C GLY A 39 19.23 7.72 -8.84
N VAL A 40 19.27 6.82 -9.83
CA VAL A 40 20.45 6.00 -10.12
C VAL A 40 21.64 6.88 -10.53
N LEU A 41 21.41 7.86 -11.40
CA LEU A 41 22.45 8.77 -11.88
C LEU A 41 23.03 9.62 -10.74
N ILE A 42 22.18 10.17 -9.87
CA ILE A 42 22.57 10.91 -8.66
C ILE A 42 23.44 10.02 -7.77
N THR A 43 23.03 8.76 -7.54
CA THR A 43 23.76 7.81 -6.70
C THR A 43 25.12 7.43 -7.28
N LEU A 44 25.23 7.31 -8.61
CA LEU A 44 26.47 6.93 -9.29
C LEU A 44 27.45 8.10 -9.47
N LEU A 45 26.95 9.33 -9.69
CA LEU A 45 27.78 10.48 -10.06
C LEU A 45 28.16 11.39 -8.89
N LEU A 46 27.40 11.42 -7.79
CA LEU A 46 27.70 12.31 -6.67
C LEU A 46 28.57 11.61 -5.61
N PRO A 47 29.82 12.06 -5.39
CA PRO A 47 30.70 11.49 -4.36
C PRO A 47 30.16 11.72 -2.94
N ASN A 48 29.44 12.82 -2.72
CA ASN A 48 28.66 13.10 -1.52
C ASN A 48 27.20 12.74 -1.78
N LYS A 49 26.92 11.43 -1.79
CA LYS A 49 25.55 10.92 -1.92
C LYS A 49 24.66 11.53 -0.83
N PRO A 50 23.44 11.99 -1.15
CA PRO A 50 22.48 12.38 -0.13
C PRO A 50 22.17 11.14 0.72
N GLU A 51 22.70 11.09 1.94
CA GLU A 51 22.44 10.01 2.92
C GLU A 51 21.05 10.21 3.55
N LEU A 52 20.00 10.24 2.73
CA LEU A 52 18.72 9.76 3.21
C LEU A 52 18.90 8.26 3.28
N ALA A 53 19.13 7.75 4.49
CA ALA A 53 19.12 6.32 4.74
C ALA A 53 17.89 5.75 4.01
N PRO A 54 18.06 4.82 3.04
CA PRO A 54 16.96 4.36 2.16
C PRO A 54 15.72 3.91 2.95
N HIS A 55 15.95 3.46 4.17
CA HIS A 55 14.98 3.03 5.17
C HIS A 55 14.08 4.20 5.60
N VAL A 56 14.67 5.37 5.87
CA VAL A 56 13.95 6.60 6.27
C VAL A 56 13.06 7.11 5.14
N ALA A 57 13.54 7.10 3.88
CA ALA A 57 12.72 7.52 2.74
C ALA A 57 11.53 6.58 2.53
N ARG A 58 11.75 5.26 2.63
CA ARG A 58 10.68 4.25 2.51
C ARG A 58 9.65 4.38 3.63
N GLU A 59 10.09 4.49 4.87
CA GLU A 59 9.21 4.66 6.04
C GLU A 59 8.39 5.94 5.94
N LEU A 60 9.00 7.07 5.54
CA LEU A 60 8.28 8.33 5.34
C LEU A 60 7.18 8.18 4.28
N ILE A 61 7.45 7.51 3.16
CA ILE A 61 6.44 7.29 2.12
C ILE A 61 5.31 6.41 2.65
N LEU A 62 5.63 5.28 3.28
CA LEU A 62 4.62 4.32 3.76
C LEU A 62 3.81 4.86 4.94
N LEU A 63 4.40 5.63 5.85
CA LEU A 63 3.73 6.16 7.04
C LEU A 63 2.97 7.46 6.77
N LEU A 64 3.47 8.30 5.86
CA LEU A 64 2.90 9.63 5.62
C LEU A 64 1.93 9.66 4.43
N LEU A 65 2.28 9.00 3.31
CA LEU A 65 1.52 9.13 2.06
C LEU A 65 0.44 8.07 1.93
N LEU A 66 0.75 6.83 2.31
CA LEU A 66 -0.14 5.69 2.06
C LEU A 66 -1.45 5.74 2.86
N PRO A 67 -1.46 6.01 4.19
CA PRO A 67 -2.70 6.02 4.96
C PRO A 67 -3.77 7.00 4.46
N PRO A 68 -3.48 8.29 4.21
CA PRO A 68 -4.50 9.22 3.73
C PRO A 68 -4.99 8.88 2.32
N LEU A 69 -4.13 8.38 1.44
CA LEU A 69 -4.50 8.00 0.07
C LEU A 69 -5.50 6.84 0.05
N VAL A 70 -5.19 5.78 0.80
CA VAL A 70 -6.06 4.60 0.92
C VAL A 70 -7.37 4.97 1.60
N PHE A 71 -7.31 5.78 2.66
CA PHE A 71 -8.49 6.21 3.38
C PHE A 71 -9.42 7.05 2.50
N GLU A 72 -8.89 8.05 1.78
CA GLU A 72 -9.65 8.88 0.84
C GLU A 72 -10.34 8.01 -0.23
N ALA A 73 -9.63 7.05 -0.80
CA ALA A 73 -10.19 6.15 -1.80
C ALA A 73 -11.31 5.28 -1.19
N ALA A 74 -11.10 4.75 0.02
CA ALA A 74 -12.06 3.90 0.72
C ALA A 74 -13.38 4.62 1.08
N LEU A 75 -13.31 5.92 1.41
CA LEU A 75 -14.50 6.72 1.70
C LEU A 75 -15.51 6.76 0.53
N HIS A 76 -15.02 6.71 -0.70
CA HIS A 76 -15.85 6.89 -1.89
C HIS A 76 -16.54 5.60 -2.36
N ILE A 77 -16.18 4.45 -1.79
CA ILE A 77 -16.64 3.15 -2.26
C ILE A 77 -17.88 2.69 -1.53
N GLU A 78 -18.81 2.13 -2.30
CA GLU A 78 -19.96 1.45 -1.74
C GLU A 78 -19.58 0.04 -1.28
N PHE A 79 -19.93 -0.29 -0.04
CA PHE A 79 -19.59 -1.59 0.56
C PHE A 79 -20.18 -2.77 -0.22
N SER A 80 -21.36 -2.61 -0.83
CA SER A 80 -21.95 -3.60 -1.74
C SER A 80 -21.03 -3.87 -2.92
N GLU A 81 -20.53 -2.83 -3.58
CA GLU A 81 -19.62 -2.98 -4.72
C GLU A 81 -18.29 -3.62 -4.31
N PHE A 82 -17.72 -3.24 -3.16
CA PHE A 82 -16.51 -3.86 -2.64
C PHE A 82 -16.71 -5.36 -2.41
N ARG A 83 -17.80 -5.73 -1.73
CA ARG A 83 -18.15 -7.13 -1.43
C ARG A 83 -18.34 -7.96 -2.70
N ASP A 84 -19.02 -7.39 -3.70
CA ASP A 84 -19.31 -8.09 -4.95
C ASP A 84 -18.04 -8.33 -5.78
N ASN A 85 -16.99 -7.52 -5.60
CA ASN A 85 -15.69 -7.68 -6.28
C ASN A 85 -14.63 -8.41 -5.44
N LEU A 86 -14.89 -8.67 -4.15
CA LEU A 86 -13.92 -9.29 -3.24
C LEU A 86 -13.45 -10.67 -3.73
N PHE A 87 -14.35 -11.46 -4.30
CA PHE A 87 -13.99 -12.77 -4.86
C PHE A 87 -13.00 -12.64 -6.02
N SER A 88 -13.24 -11.69 -6.94
CA SER A 88 -12.34 -11.42 -8.06
C SER A 88 -10.97 -10.95 -7.57
N MET A 89 -10.93 -10.04 -6.59
CA MET A 89 -9.68 -9.57 -6.00
C MET A 89 -8.88 -10.72 -5.36
N LEU A 90 -9.54 -11.61 -4.60
CA LEU A 90 -8.89 -12.78 -4.01
C LEU A 90 -8.41 -13.78 -5.07
N MET A 91 -9.14 -13.95 -6.17
CA MET A 91 -8.74 -14.82 -7.28
C MET A 91 -7.50 -14.33 -8.02
N PHE A 92 -7.28 -13.01 -8.12
CA PHE A 92 -6.03 -12.48 -8.68
C PHE A 92 -4.92 -12.48 -7.63
N ALA A 93 -5.22 -12.03 -6.41
CA ALA A 93 -4.23 -11.87 -5.35
C ALA A 93 -3.64 -13.19 -4.83
N VAL A 94 -4.39 -14.30 -4.84
CA VAL A 94 -3.89 -15.59 -4.31
C VAL A 94 -3.33 -16.48 -5.43
N PRO A 95 -4.16 -17.00 -6.37
CA PRO A 95 -3.66 -17.73 -7.53
C PRO A 95 -2.62 -16.97 -8.36
N GLY A 96 -2.82 -15.67 -8.62
CA GLY A 96 -1.89 -14.89 -9.44
C GLY A 96 -0.49 -14.82 -8.82
N VAL A 97 -0.39 -14.70 -7.49
CA VAL A 97 0.89 -14.72 -6.76
C VAL A 97 1.56 -16.07 -6.84
N LEU A 98 0.81 -17.15 -6.67
CA LEU A 98 1.37 -18.49 -6.79
C LEU A 98 1.88 -18.76 -8.21
N VAL A 99 1.10 -18.39 -9.22
CA VAL A 99 1.47 -18.56 -10.63
C VAL A 99 2.70 -17.74 -10.97
N THR A 100 2.75 -16.46 -10.59
CA THR A 100 3.92 -15.59 -10.83
C THR A 100 5.16 -16.11 -10.11
N THR A 101 5.02 -16.51 -8.85
CA THR A 101 6.11 -17.11 -8.06
C THR A 101 6.70 -18.34 -8.75
N ILE A 102 5.83 -19.28 -9.15
CA ILE A 102 6.26 -20.54 -9.79
C ILE A 102 6.90 -20.26 -11.15
N LEU A 103 6.27 -19.43 -11.99
CA LEU A 103 6.76 -19.15 -13.33
C LEU A 103 8.11 -18.42 -13.29
N VAL A 104 8.23 -17.35 -12.50
CA VAL A 104 9.47 -16.58 -12.38
C VAL A 104 10.57 -17.44 -11.75
N GLY A 105 10.27 -18.14 -10.67
CA GLY A 105 11.24 -18.98 -9.98
C GLY A 105 11.73 -20.16 -10.83
N TRP A 106 10.82 -20.83 -11.54
CA TRP A 106 11.19 -21.91 -12.44
C TRP A 106 12.03 -21.41 -13.63
N LEU A 107 11.61 -20.33 -14.28
CA LEU A 107 12.33 -19.77 -15.42
C LEU A 107 13.75 -19.33 -15.02
N LEU A 108 13.90 -18.66 -13.89
CA LEU A 108 15.21 -18.23 -13.40
C LEU A 108 16.08 -19.41 -12.96
N ALA A 109 15.52 -20.47 -12.37
CA ALA A 109 16.28 -21.68 -12.05
C ALA A 109 16.88 -22.32 -13.31
N VAL A 110 16.11 -22.38 -14.39
CA VAL A 110 16.59 -22.92 -15.68
C VAL A 110 17.67 -22.02 -16.29
N ILE A 111 17.50 -20.70 -16.27
CA ILE A 111 18.45 -19.75 -16.88
C ILE A 111 19.77 -19.67 -16.08
N THR A 112 19.69 -19.65 -14.75
CA THR A 112 20.86 -19.41 -13.89
C THR A 112 21.55 -20.70 -13.44
N GLY A 113 20.86 -21.84 -13.49
CA GLY A 113 21.33 -23.11 -12.94
C GLY A 113 21.34 -23.17 -11.40
N LEU A 114 20.76 -22.17 -10.73
CA LEU A 114 20.66 -22.12 -9.28
C LEU A 114 19.54 -23.04 -8.74
N PRO A 115 19.58 -23.42 -7.44
CA PRO A 115 18.55 -24.27 -6.85
C PRO A 115 17.15 -23.68 -7.00
N LEU A 116 16.19 -24.54 -7.39
CA LEU A 116 14.80 -24.13 -7.61
C LEU A 116 14.19 -23.50 -6.35
N SER A 117 14.50 -24.02 -5.16
CA SER A 117 14.02 -23.45 -3.89
C SER A 117 14.44 -21.98 -3.73
N THR A 118 15.70 -21.65 -4.02
CA THR A 118 16.21 -20.27 -3.96
C THR A 118 15.52 -19.36 -4.99
N MET A 119 15.31 -19.85 -6.21
CA MET A 119 14.66 -19.04 -7.25
C MET A 119 13.16 -18.90 -7.02
N LEU A 120 12.49 -19.88 -6.39
CA LEU A 120 11.10 -19.75 -5.95
C LEU A 120 10.95 -18.70 -4.85
N VAL A 121 11.89 -18.62 -3.88
CA VAL A 121 11.93 -17.52 -2.90
C VAL A 121 12.05 -16.17 -3.59
N PHE A 122 12.91 -16.07 -4.60
CA PHE A 122 13.05 -14.85 -5.40
C PHE A 122 11.78 -14.53 -6.21
N GLY A 123 11.12 -15.55 -6.77
CA GLY A 123 9.84 -15.42 -7.45
C GLY A 123 8.76 -14.85 -6.52
N ALA A 124 8.68 -15.34 -5.29
CA ALA A 124 7.74 -14.85 -4.28
C ALA A 124 8.02 -13.40 -3.89
N LEU A 125 9.30 -13.02 -3.80
CA LEU A 125 9.74 -11.66 -3.52
C LEU A 125 9.29 -10.66 -4.60
N ILE A 126 9.24 -11.09 -5.87
CA ILE A 126 8.84 -10.23 -7.00
C ILE A 126 7.33 -10.32 -7.31
N ALA A 127 6.64 -11.34 -6.82
CA ALA A 127 5.20 -11.53 -7.06
C ALA A 127 4.33 -10.40 -6.47
N ALA A 128 4.81 -9.76 -5.40
CA ALA A 128 4.20 -8.56 -4.82
C ALA A 128 4.17 -7.41 -5.85
N THR A 129 2.97 -6.97 -6.22
CA THR A 129 2.78 -5.84 -7.13
C THR A 129 2.64 -4.54 -6.34
N ASP A 130 3.18 -3.43 -6.86
CA ASP A 130 2.95 -2.10 -6.30
C ASP A 130 1.92 -1.35 -7.16
N PRO A 131 0.73 -1.03 -6.63
CA PRO A 131 -0.32 -0.39 -7.41
C PRO A 131 -0.07 1.12 -7.56
N VAL A 132 0.83 1.73 -6.78
CA VAL A 132 0.99 3.19 -6.68
C VAL A 132 1.29 3.84 -8.04
N ALA A 133 2.11 3.20 -8.87
CA ALA A 133 2.41 3.71 -10.21
C ALA A 133 1.18 3.64 -11.13
N VAL A 134 0.39 2.58 -11.02
CA VAL A 134 -0.81 2.36 -11.85
C VAL A 134 -1.94 3.28 -11.42
N THR A 135 -2.17 3.44 -10.11
CA THR A 135 -3.19 4.32 -9.56
C THR A 135 -2.88 5.79 -9.87
N ALA A 136 -1.60 6.19 -9.89
CA ALA A 136 -1.19 7.52 -10.33
C ALA A 136 -1.54 7.78 -11.80
N ILE A 137 -1.27 6.81 -12.69
CA ILE A 137 -1.65 6.92 -14.12
C ILE A 137 -3.17 6.94 -14.27
N PHE A 138 -3.91 6.13 -13.51
CA PHE A 138 -5.38 6.11 -13.54
C PHE A 138 -5.97 7.47 -13.16
N ARG A 139 -5.36 8.16 -12.18
CA ARG A 139 -5.72 9.55 -11.83
C ARG A 139 -5.41 10.52 -12.97
N GLU A 140 -4.24 10.42 -13.62
CA GLU A 140 -3.89 11.26 -14.78
C GLU A 140 -4.84 11.04 -15.96
N LEU A 141 -5.33 9.82 -16.16
CA LEU A 141 -6.29 9.46 -17.22
C LEU A 141 -7.74 9.76 -16.87
N GLY A 142 -8.03 10.29 -15.67
CA GLY A 142 -9.39 10.61 -15.22
C GLY A 142 -10.28 9.38 -15.00
N LEU A 143 -9.68 8.22 -14.71
CA LEU A 143 -10.43 6.99 -14.46
C LEU A 143 -11.19 7.04 -13.12
N PRO A 144 -12.28 6.27 -12.97
CA PRO A 144 -13.05 6.23 -11.72
C PRO A 144 -12.17 5.88 -10.52
N LYS A 145 -12.27 6.65 -9.41
CA LYS A 145 -11.54 6.40 -8.14
C LYS A 145 -11.67 4.95 -7.66
N ARG A 146 -12.80 4.30 -7.97
CA ARG A 146 -13.07 2.88 -7.72
C ARG A 146 -12.03 1.94 -8.32
N LEU A 147 -11.56 2.17 -9.55
CA LEU A 147 -10.56 1.29 -10.17
C LEU A 147 -9.25 1.34 -9.40
N GLY A 148 -8.84 2.53 -8.94
CA GLY A 148 -7.64 2.71 -8.14
C GLY A 148 -7.67 1.90 -6.85
N LEU A 149 -8.78 1.92 -6.11
CA LEU A 149 -8.91 1.13 -4.89
C LEU A 149 -9.08 -0.38 -5.14
N LEU A 150 -9.75 -0.79 -6.22
CA LEU A 150 -9.80 -2.22 -6.56
C LEU A 150 -8.40 -2.77 -6.83
N THR A 151 -7.58 -2.02 -7.60
CA THR A 151 -6.17 -2.37 -7.81
C THR A 151 -5.35 -2.28 -6.53
N GLU A 152 -5.63 -1.32 -5.65
CA GLU A 152 -4.93 -1.21 -4.36
C GLU A 152 -5.30 -2.36 -3.42
N GLY A 153 -6.59 -2.69 -3.30
CA GLY A 153 -7.09 -3.84 -2.54
C GLY A 153 -6.56 -5.18 -3.07
N GLU A 154 -6.52 -5.37 -4.39
CA GLU A 154 -5.86 -6.52 -5.02
C GLU A 154 -4.37 -6.57 -4.64
N SER A 155 -3.64 -5.46 -4.76
CA SER A 155 -2.21 -5.41 -4.44
C SER A 155 -1.91 -5.69 -2.98
N LEU A 156 -2.77 -5.29 -2.06
CA LEU A 156 -2.59 -5.57 -0.62
C LEU A 156 -2.82 -7.04 -0.28
N LEU A 157 -3.85 -7.63 -0.89
CA LEU A 157 -4.08 -9.06 -0.78
C LEU A 157 -2.92 -9.83 -1.43
N ASN A 158 -2.37 -9.31 -2.53
CA ASN A 158 -1.17 -9.84 -3.16
C ASN A 158 0.02 -9.75 -2.17
N ASP A 159 0.34 -8.60 -1.61
CA ASP A 159 1.44 -8.42 -0.64
C ASP A 159 1.33 -9.38 0.55
N ALA A 160 0.12 -9.51 1.12
CA ALA A 160 -0.16 -10.45 2.21
C ALA A 160 0.01 -11.92 1.77
N THR A 161 -0.32 -12.25 0.53
CA THR A 161 -0.08 -13.58 -0.01
C THR A 161 1.42 -13.80 -0.27
N ALA A 162 2.09 -12.81 -0.86
CA ALA A 162 3.50 -12.86 -1.23
C ALA A 162 4.39 -13.03 -0.01
N ILE A 163 4.15 -12.33 1.11
CA ILE A 163 4.92 -12.50 2.34
C ILE A 163 4.77 -13.90 2.93
N VAL A 164 3.59 -14.50 2.84
CA VAL A 164 3.33 -15.86 3.33
C VAL A 164 4.02 -16.90 2.43
N VAL A 165 3.86 -16.76 1.12
CA VAL A 165 4.52 -17.62 0.13
C VAL A 165 6.04 -17.50 0.25
N PHE A 166 6.56 -16.28 0.40
CA PHE A 166 7.98 -16.01 0.63
C PHE A 166 8.48 -16.69 1.90
N SER A 167 7.78 -16.53 3.03
CA SER A 167 8.18 -17.11 4.32
C SER A 167 8.20 -18.64 4.26
N LEU A 168 7.15 -19.24 3.67
CA LEU A 168 7.06 -20.68 3.46
C LEU A 168 8.18 -21.23 2.57
N LEU A 169 8.48 -20.55 1.46
CA LEU A 169 9.53 -20.96 0.54
C LEU A 169 10.93 -20.72 1.12
N LEU A 170 11.10 -19.68 1.94
CA LEU A 170 12.36 -19.38 2.60
C LEU A 170 12.66 -20.42 3.68
N GLU A 171 11.68 -20.78 4.51
CA GLU A 171 11.78 -21.90 5.45
C GLU A 171 12.12 -23.19 4.72
N PHE A 172 11.41 -23.50 3.64
CA PHE A 172 11.68 -24.67 2.81
C PHE A 172 13.10 -24.66 2.21
N ALA A 173 13.61 -23.49 1.80
CA ALA A 173 14.94 -23.35 1.21
C ALA A 173 16.07 -23.48 2.24
N ILE A 174 15.85 -23.06 3.48
CA ILE A 174 16.84 -23.10 4.57
C ILE A 174 16.82 -24.45 5.28
N ASP A 175 15.64 -24.92 5.66
CA ASP A 175 15.45 -26.16 6.40
C ASP A 175 14.15 -26.88 5.96
N PRO A 176 14.25 -27.76 4.95
CA PRO A 176 13.11 -28.52 4.43
C PRO A 176 12.41 -29.38 5.50
N SER A 177 13.08 -29.71 6.61
CA SER A 177 12.55 -30.59 7.65
C SER A 177 11.56 -29.89 8.60
N ASN A 178 11.62 -28.55 8.68
CA ASN A 178 10.75 -27.74 9.52
C ASN A 178 9.61 -27.04 8.75
N PHE A 179 9.45 -27.35 7.45
CA PHE A 179 8.41 -26.76 6.62
C PHE A 179 7.00 -27.08 7.13
N SER A 180 6.21 -26.05 7.42
CA SER A 180 4.80 -26.17 7.81
C SER A 180 3.92 -25.21 7.01
N PHE A 181 3.24 -25.73 6.00
CA PHE A 181 2.22 -24.97 5.26
C PHE A 181 1.14 -24.40 6.18
N ALA A 182 0.80 -25.12 7.26
CA ALA A 182 -0.17 -24.66 8.25
C ALA A 182 0.27 -23.36 8.93
N ASN A 183 1.57 -23.19 9.21
CA ASN A 183 2.09 -21.97 9.84
C ASN A 183 1.93 -20.75 8.93
N GLY A 184 2.18 -20.90 7.63
CA GLY A 184 1.98 -19.81 6.67
C GLY A 184 0.51 -19.38 6.56
N VAL A 185 -0.42 -20.33 6.54
CA VAL A 185 -1.86 -20.02 6.54
C VAL A 185 -2.29 -19.33 7.84
N ILE A 186 -1.77 -19.78 8.99
CA ILE A 186 -2.05 -19.16 10.29
C ILE A 186 -1.52 -17.71 10.31
N GLU A 187 -0.31 -17.47 9.80
CA GLU A 187 0.27 -16.13 9.76
C GLU A 187 -0.51 -15.21 8.81
N PHE A 188 -0.94 -15.70 7.64
CA PHE A 188 -1.81 -14.96 6.73
C PHE A 188 -3.11 -14.51 7.43
N LEU A 189 -3.79 -15.45 8.09
CA LEU A 189 -5.04 -15.19 8.79
C LEU A 189 -4.84 -14.25 9.97
N ARG A 190 -3.70 -14.33 10.65
CA ARG A 190 -3.33 -13.45 11.76
C ARG A 190 -3.09 -12.02 11.27
N VAL A 191 -2.19 -11.81 10.31
CA VAL A 191 -1.84 -10.47 9.80
C VAL A 191 -3.05 -9.78 9.16
N SER A 192 -3.78 -10.52 8.32
CA SER A 192 -4.98 -10.00 7.65
C SER A 192 -6.13 -9.80 8.62
N GLY A 193 -6.42 -10.79 9.47
CA GLY A 193 -7.53 -10.75 10.42
C GLY A 193 -7.36 -9.67 11.49
N LEU A 194 -6.16 -9.49 12.03
CA LEU A 194 -5.88 -8.40 12.97
C LEU A 194 -6.00 -7.03 12.29
N GLY A 195 -5.54 -6.88 11.04
CA GLY A 195 -5.69 -5.64 10.29
C GLY A 195 -7.15 -5.26 10.09
N LEU A 196 -7.98 -6.23 9.65
CA LEU A 196 -9.42 -6.06 9.51
C LEU A 196 -10.09 -5.67 10.84
N LEU A 197 -9.68 -6.31 11.95
CA LEU A 197 -10.22 -6.03 13.29
C LEU A 197 -9.85 -4.63 13.76
N VAL A 198 -8.59 -4.21 13.62
CA VAL A 198 -8.13 -2.85 13.98
C VAL A 198 -8.89 -1.81 13.17
N GLY A 199 -9.03 -2.02 11.86
CA GLY A 199 -9.79 -1.13 10.97
C GLY A 199 -11.26 -1.03 11.35
N PHE A 200 -11.90 -2.16 11.65
CA PHE A 200 -13.30 -2.18 12.08
C PHE A 200 -13.51 -1.44 13.39
N VAL A 201 -12.68 -1.71 14.41
CA VAL A 201 -12.78 -1.07 15.73
C VAL A 201 -12.53 0.43 15.63
N SER A 202 -11.45 0.85 14.98
CA SER A 202 -11.10 2.26 14.81
C SER A 202 -12.14 3.02 13.99
N GLY A 203 -12.59 2.46 12.87
CA GLY A 203 -13.66 3.03 12.05
C GLY A 203 -14.99 3.13 12.81
N TYR A 204 -15.36 2.11 13.58
CA TYR A 204 -16.60 2.12 14.36
C TYR A 204 -16.60 3.17 15.47
N ILE A 205 -15.48 3.31 16.19
CA ILE A 205 -15.30 4.36 17.21
C ILE A 205 -15.44 5.73 16.55
N ALA A 206 -14.73 5.95 15.44
CA ALA A 206 -14.78 7.19 14.70
C ALA A 206 -16.19 7.52 14.20
N TYR A 207 -16.89 6.56 13.63
CA TYR A 207 -18.27 6.71 13.18
C TYR A 207 -19.19 7.19 14.33
N LYS A 208 -19.07 6.60 15.52
CA LYS A 208 -19.86 7.04 16.68
C LYS A 208 -19.55 8.47 17.09
N LEU A 209 -18.28 8.86 17.08
CA LEU A 209 -17.84 10.20 17.44
C LEU A 209 -18.30 11.23 16.40
N ILE A 210 -18.08 10.97 15.11
CA ILE A 210 -18.51 11.83 13.99
C ILE A 210 -20.02 12.08 14.08
N ARG A 211 -20.83 11.05 14.36
CA ARG A 211 -22.28 11.21 14.46
C ARG A 211 -22.75 12.11 15.63
N GLN A 212 -21.90 12.34 16.63
CA GLN A 212 -22.21 13.19 17.79
C GLN A 212 -21.68 14.62 17.63
N ILE A 213 -20.86 14.88 16.61
CA ILE A 213 -20.16 16.13 16.39
C ILE A 213 -20.77 16.78 15.14
N ASP A 214 -21.21 18.03 15.25
CA ASP A 214 -21.73 18.82 14.12
C ASP A 214 -20.76 19.98 13.84
N ASP A 215 -19.50 19.62 13.61
CA ASP A 215 -18.41 20.55 13.29
C ASP A 215 -17.48 19.93 12.24
N TYR A 216 -17.47 20.55 11.07
CA TYR A 216 -16.70 20.11 9.91
C TYR A 216 -15.20 19.99 10.17
N LEU A 217 -14.60 20.92 10.92
CA LEU A 217 -13.16 20.89 11.20
C LEU A 217 -12.83 19.69 12.09
N VAL A 218 -13.66 19.44 13.10
CA VAL A 218 -13.46 18.31 14.02
C VAL A 218 -13.66 16.97 13.28
N GLU A 219 -14.68 16.85 12.43
CA GLU A 219 -14.90 15.66 11.59
C GLU A 219 -13.71 15.38 10.65
N THR A 220 -13.14 16.43 10.05
CA THR A 220 -11.98 16.33 9.16
C THR A 220 -10.73 15.87 9.90
N VAL A 221 -10.44 16.49 11.06
CA VAL A 221 -9.30 16.12 11.90
C VAL A 221 -9.45 14.68 12.41
N LEU A 222 -10.64 14.30 12.86
CA LEU A 222 -10.91 12.95 13.34
C LEU A 222 -10.73 11.92 12.21
N SER A 223 -11.18 12.23 10.99
CA SER A 223 -10.96 11.38 9.81
C SER A 223 -9.49 11.17 9.51
N ALA A 224 -8.67 12.24 9.58
CA ALA A 224 -7.23 12.13 9.43
C ALA A 224 -6.60 11.28 10.55
N VAL A 225 -7.00 11.51 11.81
CA VAL A 225 -6.53 10.72 12.96
C VAL A 225 -6.85 9.24 12.78
N VAL A 226 -8.00 8.89 12.21
CA VAL A 226 -8.38 7.49 11.96
C VAL A 226 -7.57 6.89 10.84
N ALA A 227 -7.34 7.63 9.75
CA ALA A 227 -6.49 7.19 8.64
C ALA A 227 -5.08 6.82 9.14
N TYR A 228 -4.40 7.74 9.82
CA TYR A 228 -3.06 7.45 10.35
C TYR A 228 -3.09 6.48 11.53
N GLY A 229 -4.03 6.65 12.46
CA GLY A 229 -4.10 5.88 13.69
C GLY A 229 -4.38 4.41 13.46
N SER A 230 -5.30 4.07 12.55
CA SER A 230 -5.59 2.67 12.20
C SER A 230 -4.37 1.98 11.56
N TYR A 231 -3.65 2.67 10.67
CA TYR A 231 -2.41 2.17 10.07
C TYR A 231 -1.34 1.89 11.13
N LEU A 232 -1.03 2.89 11.95
CA LEU A 232 0.06 2.81 12.93
C LEU A 232 -0.21 1.76 14.01
N VAL A 233 -1.46 1.65 14.47
CA VAL A 233 -1.84 0.63 15.46
C VAL A 233 -1.71 -0.77 14.86
N ALA A 234 -2.14 -0.98 13.62
CA ALA A 234 -2.01 -2.27 12.97
C ALA A 234 -0.53 -2.65 12.73
N GLU A 235 0.30 -1.73 12.26
CA GLU A 235 1.75 -1.97 12.10
C GLU A 235 2.43 -2.35 13.41
N GLN A 236 2.10 -1.69 14.53
CA GLN A 236 2.63 -2.04 15.85
C GLN A 236 2.21 -3.45 16.32
N LEU A 237 1.07 -3.95 15.83
CA LEU A 237 0.58 -5.30 16.11
C LEU A 237 1.09 -6.33 15.09
N HIS A 238 1.99 -5.95 14.19
CA HIS A 238 2.44 -6.76 13.05
C HIS A 238 1.26 -7.23 12.19
N ALA A 239 0.24 -6.38 12.05
CA ALA A 239 -0.92 -6.60 11.22
C ALA A 239 -0.85 -5.72 9.96
N SER A 240 -1.72 -5.98 8.98
CA SER A 240 -1.75 -5.15 7.77
C SER A 240 -2.32 -3.76 8.06
N GLY A 241 -1.43 -2.76 8.12
CA GLY A 241 -1.80 -1.35 8.27
C GLY A 241 -2.79 -0.88 7.21
N VAL A 242 -2.58 -1.29 5.96
CA VAL A 242 -3.41 -0.85 4.86
C VAL A 242 -4.81 -1.46 4.89
N LEU A 243 -4.95 -2.75 5.25
CA LEU A 243 -6.27 -3.35 5.47
C LEU A 243 -7.03 -2.67 6.61
N ALA A 244 -6.32 -2.25 7.67
CA ALA A 244 -6.92 -1.50 8.76
C ALA A 244 -7.49 -0.16 8.27
N VAL A 245 -6.70 0.61 7.51
CA VAL A 245 -7.14 1.89 6.92
C VAL A 245 -8.31 1.70 5.95
N LEU A 246 -8.23 0.70 5.08
CA LEU A 246 -9.27 0.37 4.09
C LEU A 246 -10.60 0.10 4.78
N VAL A 247 -10.62 -0.77 5.81
CA VAL A 247 -11.84 -1.10 6.55
C VAL A 247 -12.38 0.10 7.30
N ALA A 248 -11.51 0.89 7.94
CA ALA A 248 -11.92 2.10 8.64
C ALA A 248 -12.56 3.12 7.69
N GLY A 249 -11.96 3.35 6.53
CA GLY A 249 -12.46 4.25 5.49
C GLY A 249 -13.77 3.75 4.87
N LEU A 250 -13.87 2.46 4.55
CA LEU A 250 -15.13 1.87 4.05
C LEU A 250 -16.27 2.05 5.06
N LEU A 251 -16.01 1.83 6.35
CA LEU A 251 -17.02 1.95 7.40
C LEU A 251 -17.49 3.40 7.53
N ILE A 252 -16.58 4.37 7.58
CA ILE A 252 -16.90 5.80 7.68
C ILE A 252 -17.63 6.29 6.42
N GLY A 253 -17.14 5.96 5.22
CA GLY A 253 -17.73 6.41 3.95
C GLY A 253 -19.16 5.89 3.74
N ASN A 254 -19.40 4.61 4.05
CA ASN A 254 -20.73 4.01 3.88
C ASN A 254 -21.72 4.38 4.98
N SER A 255 -21.24 4.57 6.21
CA SER A 255 -22.11 4.95 7.34
C SER A 255 -22.41 6.45 7.33
N GLY A 256 -21.44 7.29 6.93
CA GLY A 256 -21.60 8.73 6.76
C GLY A 256 -22.59 9.11 5.66
N ARG A 257 -22.57 8.39 4.52
CA ARG A 257 -23.56 8.53 3.43
C ARG A 257 -25.00 8.24 3.83
N ARG A 258 -25.20 7.34 4.80
CA ARG A 258 -26.53 6.80 5.11
C ARG A 258 -27.16 7.44 6.36
N TYR A 259 -26.39 7.87 7.37
CA TYR A 259 -26.96 8.29 8.65
C TYR A 259 -26.18 9.32 9.52
N GLY A 260 -25.07 9.97 9.10
CA GLY A 260 -24.28 10.73 10.10
C GLY A 260 -23.27 11.83 9.73
N MET A 261 -23.11 12.24 8.47
CA MET A 261 -22.22 13.39 8.15
C MET A 261 -23.03 14.67 7.92
N SER A 262 -22.49 15.82 8.36
CA SER A 262 -23.07 17.13 8.02
C SER A 262 -23.06 17.34 6.50
N HIS A 263 -23.98 18.16 5.99
CA HIS A 263 -24.09 18.43 4.55
C HIS A 263 -22.78 18.97 3.94
N THR A 264 -22.00 19.73 4.71
CA THR A 264 -20.75 20.34 4.27
C THR A 264 -19.63 19.29 4.16
N THR A 265 -19.49 18.42 5.17
CA THR A 265 -18.48 17.34 5.17
C THR A 265 -18.72 16.36 4.02
N ARG A 266 -19.99 16.02 3.78
CA ARG A 266 -20.38 15.15 2.66
C ARG A 266 -19.96 15.73 1.30
N ASN A 267 -20.05 17.04 1.10
CA ASN A 267 -19.68 17.68 -0.17
C ASN A 267 -18.16 17.82 -0.38
N VAL A 268 -17.35 17.82 0.67
CA VAL A 268 -15.88 17.92 0.54
C VAL A 268 -15.21 16.55 0.48
N LEU A 269 -15.74 15.55 1.20
CA LEU A 269 -15.12 14.21 1.26
C LEU A 269 -15.65 13.22 0.22
N LEU A 270 -16.80 13.47 -0.42
CA LEU A 270 -17.44 12.51 -1.33
C LEU A 270 -17.67 13.07 -2.76
N HIS A 271 -17.30 14.33 -3.01
CA HIS A 271 -17.32 15.00 -4.31
C HIS A 271 -15.95 15.60 -4.59
#